data_AF-A0A640SAF3-F1
#
_entry.id   AF-A0A640SAF3-F1
#
_cell.length_a   1.000
_cell.length_b   1.000
_cell.length_c   1.000
_cell.angle_alpha   90.00
_cell.angle_beta   90.00
_cell.angle_gamma   90.00
#
_symmetry.space_group_name_H-M   'P 1'
#
loop_
_entity.id
_entity.type
_entity.pdbx_description
1 polymer ?
#
loop_
_entity_poly.entity_id
_entity_poly.type
_entity_poly.pdbx_seq_one_letter_code
_entity_poly.pdbx_strand_id
1 'polypeptide(L)'
;MLIAERRDHVRCNKGMRVLPDHTFDDHPPLDVLLVPGGNGTRTEVTNPVLIEWIRQASAQVAWTTSVCTGALLLHEAGAARGRRVATHHAFEDILQARGNITVVP
;
A
#
# COMPACT_ATOMS: atom_id res chain seq x y z
N MET A 1 -11.58 5.52 7.55
CA MET A 1 -11.13 6.81 7.01
C MET A 1 -10.22 6.57 5.82
N LEU A 2 -10.14 7.53 4.91
CA LEU A 2 -9.33 7.53 3.70
C LEU A 2 -8.17 8.51 3.88
N ILE A 3 -6.95 8.04 3.61
CA ILE A 3 -5.73 8.83 3.80
C ILE A 3 -5.00 8.90 2.46
N ALA A 4 -4.51 10.07 2.07
CA ALA A 4 -3.72 10.28 0.86
C ALA A 4 -2.61 11.31 1.08
N GLU A 5 -1.67 11.43 0.14
CA GLU A 5 -0.59 12.41 0.23
C GLU A 5 -1.09 13.87 0.21
N ARG A 6 -2.19 14.13 -0.51
CA ARG A 6 -2.77 15.47 -0.69
C ARG A 6 -4.28 15.43 -0.44
N ARG A 7 -4.86 16.59 -0.13
CA ARG A 7 -6.31 16.78 0.12
C ARG A 7 -7.17 16.73 -1.16
N ASP A 8 -6.56 16.86 -2.33
CA ASP A 8 -7.27 16.70 -3.60
C ASP A 8 -7.86 15.30 -3.75
N HIS A 9 -8.96 15.20 -4.48
CA HIS A 9 -9.57 13.90 -4.77
C HIS A 9 -8.58 12.98 -5.52
N VAL A 10 -8.61 11.69 -5.17
CA VAL A 10 -7.91 10.64 -5.90
C VAL A 10 -8.84 10.08 -6.97
N ARG A 11 -8.40 10.08 -8.24
CA ARG A 11 -9.15 9.46 -9.33
C ARG A 11 -8.81 7.97 -9.44
N CYS A 12 -9.77 7.12 -9.15
CA CYS A 12 -9.63 5.67 -9.33
C CYS A 12 -9.66 5.28 -10.81
N ASN A 13 -9.19 4.06 -11.12
CA ASN A 13 -9.00 3.56 -12.49
C ASN A 13 -10.24 3.67 -13.41
N LYS A 14 -11.45 3.56 -12.84
CA LYS A 14 -12.71 3.61 -13.59
C LYS A 14 -13.44 4.95 -13.50
N GLY A 15 -12.74 6.01 -13.12
CA GLY A 15 -13.26 7.39 -13.12
C GLY A 15 -13.99 7.81 -11.84
N MET A 16 -14.26 6.89 -10.92
CA MET A 16 -14.67 7.22 -9.55
C MET A 16 -13.64 8.15 -8.91
N ARG A 17 -14.10 9.16 -8.18
CA ARG A 17 -13.26 10.10 -7.44
C ARG A 17 -13.53 9.91 -5.97
N VAL A 18 -12.47 9.77 -5.20
CA VAL A 18 -12.52 9.54 -3.77
C VAL A 18 -11.87 10.74 -3.08
N LEU A 19 -12.58 11.35 -2.14
CA LEU A 19 -12.03 12.45 -1.33
C LEU A 19 -11.37 11.85 -0.07
N PRO A 20 -10.09 12.17 0.20
CA PRO A 20 -9.44 11.75 1.44
C PRO A 20 -10.07 12.47 2.64
N ASP A 21 -10.19 11.75 3.77
CA ASP A 21 -10.55 12.36 5.06
C ASP A 21 -9.35 13.10 5.66
N HIS A 22 -8.15 12.55 5.47
CA HIS A 22 -6.89 13.01 6.04
C HIS A 22 -5.73 12.95 5.05
N THR A 23 -4.67 13.71 5.34
CA THR A 23 -3.36 13.54 4.72
C THR A 23 -2.45 12.63 5.56
N PHE A 24 -1.26 12.35 5.04
CA PHE A 24 -0.22 11.65 5.78
C PHE A 24 0.17 12.33 7.10
N ASP A 25 0.00 13.65 7.21
CA ASP A 25 0.47 14.44 8.36
C ASP A 25 -0.64 14.80 9.37
N ASP A 26 -1.91 14.57 9.04
CA ASP A 26 -3.05 15.04 9.86
C ASP A 26 -4.07 13.96 10.25
N HIS A 27 -3.73 12.69 10.02
CA HIS A 27 -4.58 11.58 10.45
C HIS A 27 -4.42 11.29 11.95
N PRO A 28 -5.49 10.85 12.64
CA PRO A 28 -5.37 10.37 14.02
C PRO A 28 -4.59 9.04 14.07
N PRO A 29 -4.17 8.57 15.26
CA PRO A 29 -3.57 7.25 15.42
C PRO A 29 -4.41 6.13 14.78
N LEU A 30 -3.74 5.14 14.21
CA LEU A 30 -4.37 4.03 13.49
C LEU A 30 -4.14 2.72 14.22
N ASP A 31 -5.19 1.89 14.32
CA ASP A 31 -5.05 0.51 14.78
C ASP A 31 -4.74 -0.47 13.62
N VAL A 32 -5.24 -0.14 12.42
CA VAL A 32 -5.15 -0.98 11.22
C VAL A 32 -4.81 -0.10 10.01
N LEU A 33 -3.78 -0.50 9.25
CA LEU A 33 -3.45 0.04 7.94
C LEU A 33 -3.88 -0.94 6.85
N LEU A 34 -4.62 -0.46 5.85
CA LEU A 34 -4.96 -1.21 4.63
C LEU A 34 -4.45 -0.47 3.40
N VAL A 35 -3.56 -1.11 2.64
CA VAL A 35 -3.03 -0.58 1.38
C VAL A 35 -3.75 -1.24 0.19
N PRO A 36 -4.61 -0.49 -0.54
CA PRO A 36 -5.32 -1.05 -1.68
C PRO A 36 -4.41 -1.24 -2.90
N GLY A 37 -4.84 -2.10 -3.81
CA GLY A 37 -4.19 -2.30 -5.10
C GLY A 37 -4.80 -1.47 -6.23
N GLY A 38 -4.49 -1.86 -7.46
CA GLY A 38 -4.96 -1.25 -8.69
C GLY A 38 -3.83 -0.69 -9.55
N ASN A 39 -4.17 -0.12 -10.70
CA ASN A 39 -3.18 0.36 -11.68
C ASN A 39 -2.22 1.42 -11.12
N GLY A 40 -2.66 2.21 -10.13
CA GLY A 40 -1.85 3.23 -9.47
C GLY A 40 -0.60 2.66 -8.80
N THR A 41 -0.63 1.41 -8.32
CA THR A 41 0.54 0.80 -7.65
C THR A 41 1.76 0.70 -8.57
N ARG A 42 1.58 0.71 -9.90
CA ARG A 42 2.69 0.71 -10.87
C ARG A 42 3.51 1.99 -10.83
N THR A 43 2.87 3.11 -10.53
CA THR A 43 3.50 4.42 -10.39
C THR A 43 3.95 4.65 -8.96
N GLU A 44 3.09 4.31 -8.01
CA GLU A 44 3.32 4.60 -6.58
C GLU A 44 4.43 3.74 -5.94
N VAL A 45 4.80 2.62 -6.55
CA VAL A 45 5.91 1.78 -6.05
C VAL A 45 7.27 2.49 -6.07
N THR A 46 7.39 3.57 -6.84
CA THR A 46 8.59 4.43 -6.88
C THR A 46 8.37 5.79 -6.22
N ASN A 47 7.24 6.01 -5.54
CA ASN A 47 6.97 7.24 -4.80
C ASN A 47 7.65 7.17 -3.41
N PRO A 48 8.76 7.88 -3.17
CA PRO A 48 9.48 7.79 -1.89
C PRO A 48 8.66 8.32 -0.71
N VAL A 49 7.78 9.30 -0.94
CA VAL A 49 6.94 9.89 0.11
C VAL A 49 5.93 8.87 0.62
N LEU A 50 5.20 8.22 -0.30
CA LEU A 50 4.25 7.17 0.06
C LEU A 50 4.93 5.96 0.70
N ILE A 51 6.05 5.49 0.12
CA ILE A 51 6.75 4.31 0.62
C ILE A 51 7.27 4.53 2.05
N GLU A 52 7.82 5.71 2.33
CA GLU A 52 8.28 6.05 3.67
C GLU A 52 7.12 6.20 4.65
N TRP A 53 6.00 6.81 4.24
CA TRP A 53 4.81 6.90 5.08
C TRP A 53 4.24 5.52 5.42
N ILE A 54 4.13 4.61 4.44
CA ILE A 54 3.68 3.24 4.67
C ILE A 54 4.62 2.54 5.67
N ARG A 55 5.94 2.70 5.53
CA ARG A 55 6.92 2.10 6.45
C ARG A 55 6.70 2.58 7.89
N GLN A 56 6.54 3.89 8.07
CA GLN A 56 6.35 4.50 9.39
C GLN A 56 5.00 4.13 10.01
N ALA A 57 3.92 4.17 9.24
CA ALA A 57 2.59 3.80 9.69
C ALA A 57 2.53 2.31 10.06
N SER A 58 3.11 1.44 9.22
CA SER A 58 3.13 -0.02 9.47
C SER A 58 3.85 -0.40 10.76
N ALA A 59 4.83 0.39 11.21
CA ALA A 59 5.57 0.15 12.45
C ALA A 59 4.77 0.54 13.71
N GLN A 60 3.69 1.28 13.57
CA GLN A 60 2.89 1.82 14.68
C GLN A 60 1.53 1.14 14.83
N VAL A 61 0.96 0.63 13.75
CA VAL A 61 -0.34 -0.06 13.76
C VAL A 61 -0.25 -1.49 14.28
N ALA A 62 -1.32 -2.00 14.89
CA ALA A 62 -1.41 -3.40 15.29
C ALA A 62 -1.53 -4.33 14.08
N TRP A 63 -2.18 -3.88 12.99
CA TRP A 63 -2.37 -4.66 11.77
C TRP A 63 -1.96 -3.88 10.53
N THR A 64 -1.01 -4.42 9.76
CA THR A 64 -0.70 -3.96 8.41
C THR A 64 -1.22 -4.96 7.40
N THR A 65 -2.06 -4.50 6.48
CA THR A 65 -2.76 -5.34 5.50
C THR A 65 -2.74 -4.71 4.11
N SER A 66 -2.93 -5.53 3.08
CA SER A 66 -3.09 -5.05 1.71
C SER A 66 -4.09 -5.89 0.95
N VAL A 67 -4.61 -5.33 -0.14
CA VAL A 67 -5.46 -6.04 -1.10
C VAL A 67 -4.83 -5.95 -2.48
N CYS A 68 -4.90 -7.04 -3.26
CA CYS A 68 -4.47 -7.04 -4.66
C CYS A 68 -2.99 -6.59 -4.79
N THR A 69 -2.68 -5.70 -5.72
CA THR A 69 -1.31 -5.19 -5.95
C THR A 69 -0.79 -4.25 -4.84
N GLY A 70 -1.57 -3.97 -3.80
CA GLY A 70 -1.09 -3.21 -2.63
C GLY A 70 0.06 -3.91 -1.91
N ALA A 71 0.16 -5.24 -2.03
CA ALA A 71 1.26 -6.04 -1.49
C ALA A 71 2.64 -5.60 -2.02
N LEU A 72 2.73 -5.07 -3.25
CA LEU A 72 3.98 -4.55 -3.79
C LEU A 72 4.45 -3.31 -3.03
N LEU A 73 3.52 -2.43 -2.64
CA LEU A 73 3.85 -1.24 -1.86
C LEU A 73 4.29 -1.61 -0.43
N LEU A 74 3.63 -2.60 0.19
CA LEU A 74 4.06 -3.11 1.49
C LEU A 74 5.45 -3.78 1.44
N HIS A 75 5.78 -4.45 0.33
CA HIS A 75 7.11 -5.03 0.14
C HIS A 75 8.19 -3.95 0.00
N GLU A 76 7.93 -2.92 -0.80
CA GLU A 76 8.86 -1.80 -0.98
C GLU A 76 9.06 -1.00 0.32
N ALA A 77 7.99 -0.76 1.06
CA ALA A 77 8.04 -0.15 2.38
C ALA A 77 8.72 -1.05 3.45
N GLY A 78 9.09 -2.28 3.11
CA GLY A 78 9.73 -3.23 4.01
C GLY A 78 8.78 -3.97 4.96
N ALA A 79 7.53 -3.52 5.10
CA ALA A 79 6.53 -4.09 6.01
C ALA A 79 6.21 -5.57 5.69
N ALA A 80 6.27 -5.97 4.42
CA ALA A 80 6.01 -7.34 3.98
C ALA A 80 7.28 -8.20 3.75
N ARG A 81 8.48 -7.64 3.90
CA ARG A 81 9.73 -8.39 3.65
C ARG A 81 9.89 -9.53 4.67
N GLY A 82 10.32 -10.70 4.20
CA GLY A 82 10.46 -11.93 4.99
C GLY A 82 9.13 -12.60 5.36
N ARG A 83 7.99 -12.15 4.83
CA ARG A 83 6.66 -12.67 5.16
C ARG A 83 6.09 -13.56 4.05
N ARG A 84 5.01 -14.28 4.38
CA ARG A 84 4.13 -14.97 3.42
C ARG A 84 2.98 -14.04 3.05
N VAL A 85 2.80 -13.76 1.76
CA VAL A 85 1.83 -12.74 1.29
C VAL A 85 1.15 -13.21 0.00
N ALA A 86 -0.16 -13.00 -0.10
CA ALA A 86 -0.90 -13.11 -1.35
C ALA A 86 -1.00 -11.74 -2.05
N THR A 87 -1.07 -11.74 -3.37
CA THR A 87 -1.24 -10.53 -4.20
C THR A 87 -2.27 -10.81 -5.29
N HIS A 88 -2.45 -9.89 -6.25
CA HIS A 88 -3.21 -10.20 -7.44
C HIS A 88 -2.52 -11.30 -8.26
N HIS A 89 -3.25 -12.34 -8.69
CA HIS A 89 -2.69 -13.49 -9.43
C HIS A 89 -1.71 -13.11 -10.55
N ALA A 90 -2.08 -12.12 -11.39
CA ALA A 90 -1.22 -11.63 -12.49
C ALA A 90 0.07 -10.90 -12.05
N PHE A 91 0.29 -10.71 -10.75
CA PHE A 91 1.44 -10.02 -10.16
C PHE A 91 2.21 -10.89 -9.16
N GLU A 92 1.88 -12.18 -9.03
CA GLU A 92 2.59 -13.11 -8.15
C GLU A 92 4.08 -13.20 -8.51
N ASP A 93 4.39 -13.47 -9.79
CA ASP A 93 5.77 -13.55 -10.28
C ASP A 93 6.54 -12.25 -10.08
N ILE A 94 5.86 -11.11 -10.31
CA ILE A 94 6.46 -9.78 -10.14
C ILE A 94 6.82 -9.53 -8.67
N LEU A 95 5.94 -9.89 -7.74
CA LEU A 95 6.21 -9.74 -6.31
C LEU A 95 7.30 -10.72 -5.85
N GLN A 96 7.27 -11.97 -6.33
CA GLN A 96 8.27 -12.99 -5.99
C GLN A 96 9.67 -12.59 -6.48
N ALA A 97 9.77 -12.00 -7.67
CA ALA A 97 11.03 -11.54 -8.26
C ALA A 97 11.72 -10.41 -7.48
N ARG A 98 11.00 -9.68 -6.61
CA ARG A 98 11.60 -8.64 -5.74
C ARG A 98 12.44 -9.22 -4.60
N GLY A 99 12.35 -10.54 -4.35
CA GLY A 99 13.13 -11.23 -3.33
C GLY A 99 12.69 -10.93 -1.91
N ASN A 100 13.24 -11.68 -0.94
CA ASN A 100 12.93 -11.54 0.49
C ASN A 100 11.41 -11.51 0.77
N ILE A 101 10.65 -12.38 0.13
CA ILE A 101 9.21 -12.58 0.36
C ILE A 101 8.83 -13.99 -0.13
N THR A 102 7.77 -14.56 0.45
CA THR A 102 7.16 -15.81 -0.01
C THR A 102 5.77 -15.49 -0.53
N VAL A 103 5.58 -15.55 -1.85
CA VAL A 103 4.26 -15.38 -2.44
C VAL A 103 3.44 -16.65 -2.26
N VAL A 104 2.20 -16.50 -1.79
CA VAL A 104 1.24 -17.60 -1.67
C VAL A 104 0.00 -17.29 -2.52
N PRO A 105 -0.60 -18.30 -3.17
CA PRO A 105 -1.83 -18.14 -3.94
C PRO A 105 -3.06 -17.92 -3.05
#